data_AF-A0A6G3MFC8-F1
#
_entry.id   AF-A0A6G3MFC8-F1
#
_cell.length_a   1.000
_cell.length_b   1.000
_cell.length_c   1.000
_cell.angle_alpha   90.00
_cell.angle_beta   90.00
_cell.angle_gamma   90.00
#
_symmetry.space_group_name_H-M   'P 1'
#
loop_
_entity.id
_entity.type
_entity.pdbx_description
1 polymer ?
#
loop_
_entity_poly.entity_id
_entity_poly.type
_entity_poly.pdbx_seq_one_letter_code
_entity_poly.pdbx_strand_id
1 'polypeptide(L)'
;MDLAIRLVEFNSSPDIIVSTLLKIGNLNKAIRVAVDSNESHLIYSVIIYMKNNLTQEEFLLRLCSNQYLNALGINYLREFDQNLLLSLYKQEDKIKNLASYKLIQIFNKTISQQKDVLKEISELTKQKGILKNTCLSYINLLESQSNLEKQFSQKIKLIGLSLIATIITLCEFGHVQEATKIKNDFFIPDSRFYWSAVTSLAKSGLWSKIDSLYETKKNAFSLTVIHTLIYISPTVTSTLNKKHLYESSKNLYSNYRLIVKFLFI
;
A
#
# COMPACT_ATOMS: atom_id res chain seq x y z
N MET A 1 -24.00 50.42 -0.51
CA MET A 1 -23.54 49.02 -0.39
C MET A 1 -23.30 48.65 1.08
N ASP A 2 -22.48 49.40 1.83
CA ASP A 2 -22.07 49.00 3.19
C ASP A 2 -23.21 48.95 4.23
N LEU A 3 -24.24 49.79 4.11
CA LEU A 3 -25.39 49.77 5.03
C LEU A 3 -26.25 48.52 4.87
N ALA A 4 -26.47 48.08 3.62
CA ALA A 4 -27.27 46.88 3.33
C ALA A 4 -26.60 45.61 3.85
N ILE A 5 -25.26 45.54 3.79
CA ILE A 5 -24.49 44.43 4.35
C ILE A 5 -24.64 44.38 5.88
N ARG A 6 -24.52 45.53 6.57
CA ARG A 6 -24.67 45.61 8.03
C ARG A 6 -26.07 45.28 8.53
N LEU A 7 -27.11 45.58 7.75
CA LEU A 7 -28.50 45.25 8.12
C LEU A 7 -28.80 43.75 8.00
N VAL A 8 -28.19 43.07 7.03
CA VAL A 8 -28.30 41.61 6.85
C VAL A 8 -27.56 40.87 7.97
N GLU A 9 -26.39 41.37 8.37
CA GLU A 9 -25.57 40.80 9.46
C GLU A 9 -26.27 40.78 10.83
N PHE A 10 -27.19 41.72 11.10
CA PHE A 10 -27.78 41.88 12.44
C PHE A 10 -29.08 41.08 12.68
N ASN A 11 -29.82 40.73 11.62
CA ASN A 11 -31.22 40.28 11.75
C ASN A 11 -31.53 38.93 11.07
N SER A 12 -30.56 38.26 10.45
CA SER A 12 -30.82 37.09 9.58
C SER A 12 -30.08 35.83 10.02
N SER A 13 -30.61 34.65 9.67
CA SER A 13 -29.92 33.37 9.86
C SER A 13 -28.67 33.29 8.96
N PRO A 14 -27.64 32.51 9.36
CA PRO A 14 -26.38 32.40 8.61
C PRO A 14 -26.60 31.94 7.16
N ASP A 15 -27.62 31.10 6.89
CA ASP A 15 -27.96 30.67 5.53
C ASP A 15 -28.35 31.83 4.60
N ILE A 16 -29.17 32.74 5.11
CA ILE A 16 -29.64 33.91 4.36
C ILE A 16 -28.49 34.89 4.17
N ILE A 17 -27.65 35.07 5.19
CA ILE A 17 -26.48 35.93 5.12
C ILE A 17 -25.49 35.41 4.06
N VAL A 18 -25.14 34.12 4.10
CA VAL A 18 -24.20 33.53 3.12
C VAL A 18 -24.78 33.61 1.72
N SER A 19 -26.04 33.21 1.50
CA SER A 19 -26.65 33.23 0.16
C SER A 19 -26.79 34.65 -0.42
N THR A 20 -27.08 35.66 0.41
CA THR A 20 -27.12 37.06 -0.04
C THR A 20 -25.74 37.62 -0.32
N LEU A 21 -24.74 37.32 0.51
CA LEU A 21 -23.35 37.72 0.27
C LEU A 21 -22.78 37.11 -1.00
N LEU A 22 -23.14 35.84 -1.31
CA LEU A 22 -22.77 35.20 -2.57
C LEU A 22 -23.40 35.93 -3.77
N LYS A 23 -24.69 36.30 -3.69
CA LYS A 23 -25.38 37.07 -4.75
C LYS A 23 -24.77 38.46 -4.98
N ILE A 24 -24.32 39.12 -3.92
CA ILE A 24 -23.65 40.43 -3.98
C ILE A 24 -22.21 40.31 -4.50
N GLY A 25 -21.67 39.09 -4.59
CA GLY A 25 -20.29 38.82 -5.03
C GLY A 25 -19.24 39.01 -3.94
N ASN A 26 -19.63 39.17 -2.67
CA ASN A 26 -18.68 39.36 -1.56
C ASN A 26 -18.21 38.01 -0.98
N LEU A 27 -17.41 37.30 -1.77
CA LEU A 27 -16.91 35.96 -1.45
C LEU A 27 -16.11 35.89 -0.15
N ASN A 28 -15.25 36.87 0.13
CA ASN A 28 -14.39 36.87 1.31
C ASN A 28 -15.20 36.86 2.61
N LYS A 29 -16.27 37.66 2.65
CA LYS A 29 -17.17 37.71 3.82
C LYS A 29 -18.03 36.46 3.89
N ALA A 30 -18.54 35.98 2.75
CA ALA A 30 -19.33 34.75 2.70
C ALA A 30 -18.56 33.55 3.26
N ILE A 31 -17.28 33.39 2.90
CA ILE A 31 -16.42 32.32 3.43
C ILE A 31 -16.25 32.44 4.94
N ARG A 32 -15.99 33.66 5.47
CA ARG A 32 -15.81 33.87 6.91
C ARG A 32 -17.07 33.50 7.68
N VAL A 33 -18.22 34.04 7.28
CA VAL A 33 -19.51 33.75 7.92
C VAL A 33 -19.85 32.25 7.86
N ALA A 34 -19.59 31.59 6.73
CA ALA A 34 -19.82 30.15 6.58
C ALA A 34 -18.88 29.30 7.45
N VAL A 35 -17.63 29.72 7.65
CA VAL A 35 -16.69 29.03 8.54
C VAL A 35 -17.03 29.28 10.01
N ASP A 36 -17.42 30.50 10.35
CA ASP A 36 -17.81 30.89 11.71
C ASP A 36 -19.10 30.20 12.17
N SER A 37 -20.03 29.92 11.23
CA SER A 37 -21.24 29.14 11.53
C SER A 37 -20.95 27.66 11.80
N ASN A 38 -19.78 27.15 11.37
CA ASN A 38 -19.38 25.74 11.49
C ASN A 38 -20.39 24.74 10.91
N GLU A 39 -21.22 25.20 9.97
CA GLU A 39 -22.23 24.39 9.28
C GLU A 39 -21.66 23.89 7.95
N SER A 40 -21.49 22.58 7.82
CA SER A 40 -20.85 22.00 6.64
C SER A 40 -21.62 22.26 5.35
N HIS A 41 -22.96 22.28 5.38
CA HIS A 41 -23.79 22.54 4.19
C HIS A 41 -23.57 23.95 3.62
N LEU A 42 -23.41 24.95 4.49
CA LEU A 42 -23.10 26.31 4.05
C LEU A 42 -21.74 26.40 3.39
N ILE A 43 -20.76 25.72 3.94
CA ILE A 43 -19.41 25.72 3.37
C ILE A 43 -19.40 25.00 2.03
N TYR A 44 -20.12 23.89 1.88
CA TYR A 44 -20.32 23.25 0.57
C TYR A 44 -21.02 24.17 -0.42
N SER A 45 -22.04 24.94 -0.01
CA SER A 45 -22.71 25.89 -0.89
C SER A 45 -21.76 26.97 -1.44
N VAL A 46 -20.84 27.46 -0.59
CA VAL A 46 -19.79 28.41 -0.98
C VAL A 46 -18.77 27.75 -1.91
N ILE A 47 -18.34 26.51 -1.63
CA ILE A 47 -17.42 25.75 -2.50
C ILE A 47 -18.01 25.54 -3.90
N ILE A 48 -19.29 25.13 -3.98
CA ILE A 48 -19.99 24.94 -5.25
C ILE A 48 -20.09 26.26 -6.02
N TYR A 49 -20.46 27.34 -5.34
CA TYR A 49 -20.51 28.68 -5.96
C TYR A 49 -19.14 29.09 -6.51
N MET A 50 -18.06 28.90 -5.73
CA MET A 50 -16.71 29.23 -6.17
C MET A 50 -16.28 28.39 -7.38
N LYS A 51 -16.60 27.09 -7.40
CA LYS A 51 -16.26 26.19 -8.51
C LYS A 51 -16.95 26.58 -9.81
N ASN A 52 -18.16 27.11 -9.76
CA ASN A 52 -18.93 27.50 -10.94
C ASN A 52 -18.57 28.89 -11.48
N ASN A 53 -18.14 29.81 -10.60
CA ASN A 53 -17.96 31.22 -10.97
C ASN A 53 -16.49 31.65 -11.09
N LEU A 54 -15.54 30.90 -10.51
CA LEU A 54 -14.10 31.23 -10.55
C LEU A 54 -13.35 30.37 -11.55
N THR A 55 -12.19 30.85 -11.97
CA THR A 55 -11.22 30.02 -12.70
C THR A 55 -10.65 28.92 -11.79
N GLN A 56 -10.12 27.83 -12.38
CA GLN A 56 -9.56 26.72 -11.60
C GLN A 56 -8.43 27.16 -10.65
N GLU A 57 -7.57 28.06 -11.09
CA GLU A 57 -6.43 28.55 -10.30
C GLU A 57 -6.90 29.42 -9.13
N GLU A 58 -7.83 30.36 -9.38
CA GLU A 58 -8.41 31.18 -8.33
C GLU A 58 -9.16 30.34 -7.31
N PHE A 59 -9.94 29.35 -7.77
CA PHE A 59 -10.65 28.42 -6.90
C PHE A 59 -9.69 27.67 -5.96
N LEU A 60 -8.60 27.12 -6.49
CA LEU A 60 -7.57 26.43 -5.70
C LEU A 60 -6.90 27.35 -4.69
N LEU A 61 -6.51 28.57 -5.11
CA LEU A 61 -5.94 29.57 -4.21
C LEU A 61 -6.90 29.94 -3.07
N ARG A 62 -8.20 30.05 -3.36
CA ARG A 62 -9.22 30.34 -2.34
C ARG A 62 -9.44 29.17 -1.40
N LEU A 63 -9.46 27.93 -1.88
CA LEU A 63 -9.54 26.76 -1.00
C LEU A 63 -8.37 26.71 -0.02
N CYS A 64 -7.15 27.01 -0.48
CA CYS A 64 -5.96 27.01 0.36
C CYS A 64 -5.92 28.14 1.41
N SER A 65 -6.77 29.16 1.28
CA SER A 65 -6.77 30.31 2.21
C SER A 65 -7.21 29.97 3.63
N ASN A 66 -8.02 28.92 3.80
CA ASN A 66 -8.53 28.50 5.10
C ASN A 66 -8.48 26.97 5.22
N GLN A 67 -7.89 26.47 6.31
CA GLN A 67 -7.72 25.04 6.57
C GLN A 67 -9.06 24.27 6.61
N TYR A 68 -10.12 24.86 7.18
CA TYR A 68 -11.42 24.21 7.28
C TYR A 68 -12.11 24.11 5.92
N LEU A 69 -12.07 25.20 5.15
CA LEU A 69 -12.55 25.24 3.76
C LEU A 69 -11.81 24.24 2.89
N ASN A 70 -10.49 24.13 3.05
CA ASN A 70 -9.65 23.18 2.33
C ASN A 70 -10.02 21.72 2.67
N ALA A 71 -10.24 21.40 3.95
CA ALA A 71 -10.61 20.05 4.37
C ALA A 71 -11.93 19.58 3.72
N LEU A 72 -12.96 20.43 3.76
CA LEU A 72 -14.24 20.13 3.11
C LEU A 72 -14.14 20.17 1.58
N GLY A 73 -13.32 21.08 1.05
CA GLY A 73 -12.98 21.15 -0.38
C GLY A 73 -12.33 19.86 -0.88
N ILE A 74 -11.39 19.28 -0.14
CA ILE A 74 -10.76 17.99 -0.47
C ILE A 74 -11.81 16.88 -0.53
N ASN A 75 -12.76 16.85 0.40
CA ASN A 75 -13.84 15.86 0.39
C ASN A 75 -14.74 16.03 -0.84
N TYR A 76 -15.13 17.28 -1.15
CA TYR A 76 -15.90 17.60 -2.36
C TYR A 76 -15.16 17.15 -3.62
N LEU A 77 -13.88 17.51 -3.77
CA LEU A 77 -13.10 17.17 -4.96
C LEU A 77 -12.84 15.67 -5.10
N ARG A 78 -12.75 14.94 -4.00
CA ARG A 78 -12.61 13.47 -4.03
C ARG A 78 -13.80 12.79 -4.72
N GLU A 79 -15.00 13.34 -4.55
CA GLU A 79 -16.23 12.80 -5.12
C GLU A 79 -16.50 13.31 -6.54
N PHE A 80 -16.30 14.61 -6.78
CA PHE A 80 -16.73 15.25 -8.03
C PHE A 80 -15.61 15.48 -9.06
N ASP A 81 -14.37 15.75 -8.65
CA ASP A 81 -13.29 16.16 -9.58
C ASP A 81 -11.89 15.73 -9.10
N GLN A 82 -11.51 14.53 -9.51
CA GLN A 82 -10.24 13.88 -9.14
C GLN A 82 -9.00 14.57 -9.72
N ASN A 83 -9.13 15.16 -10.92
CA ASN A 83 -8.02 15.81 -11.60
C ASN A 83 -7.67 17.13 -10.91
N LEU A 84 -8.69 17.88 -10.50
CA LEU A 84 -8.48 19.11 -9.74
C LEU A 84 -7.88 18.81 -8.36
N LEU A 85 -8.30 17.73 -7.69
CA LEU A 85 -7.67 17.28 -6.44
C LEU A 85 -6.16 17.03 -6.60
N LEU A 86 -5.73 16.41 -7.70
CA LEU A 86 -4.32 16.22 -8.00
C LEU A 86 -3.58 17.55 -8.20
N SER A 87 -4.20 18.52 -8.87
CA SER A 87 -3.62 19.86 -9.01
C SER A 87 -3.50 20.59 -7.67
N LEU A 88 -4.47 20.42 -6.77
CA LEU A 88 -4.43 20.95 -5.41
C LEU A 88 -3.23 20.38 -4.64
N TYR A 89 -3.07 19.05 -4.64
CA TYR A 89 -1.93 18.43 -3.93
C TYR A 89 -0.58 18.79 -4.53
N LYS A 90 -0.50 19.09 -5.84
CA LYS A 90 0.72 19.65 -6.45
C LYS A 90 1.01 21.06 -5.95
N GLN A 91 -0.01 21.93 -5.91
CA GLN A 91 0.14 23.32 -5.48
C GLN A 91 0.51 23.46 -4.00
N GLU A 92 0.00 22.56 -3.15
CA GLU A 92 0.32 22.54 -1.72
C GLU A 92 1.63 21.80 -1.36
N ASP A 93 2.38 21.30 -2.36
CA ASP A 93 3.56 20.47 -2.17
C ASP A 93 3.32 19.21 -1.28
N LYS A 94 2.08 18.70 -1.22
CA LYS A 94 1.71 17.50 -0.45
C LYS A 94 2.03 16.22 -1.23
N ILE A 95 3.32 15.95 -1.44
CA ILE A 95 3.84 14.83 -2.25
C ILE A 95 3.31 13.48 -1.77
N LYS A 96 3.19 13.25 -0.46
CA LYS A 96 2.69 11.98 0.11
C LYS A 96 1.24 11.68 -0.29
N ASN A 97 0.37 12.69 -0.23
CA ASN A 97 -1.05 12.55 -0.56
C ASN A 97 -1.25 12.36 -2.06
N LEU A 98 -0.46 13.08 -2.86
CA LEU A 98 -0.45 12.91 -4.30
C LEU A 98 -0.01 11.50 -4.69
N ALA A 99 1.06 10.99 -4.07
CA ALA A 99 1.56 9.65 -4.35
C ALA A 99 0.58 8.56 -3.91
N SER A 100 -0.02 8.66 -2.71
CA SER A 100 -1.02 7.68 -2.25
C SER A 100 -2.25 7.65 -3.15
N TYR A 101 -2.70 8.82 -3.63
CA TYR A 101 -3.82 8.90 -4.56
C TYR A 101 -3.49 8.26 -5.91
N LYS A 102 -2.31 8.59 -6.48
CA LYS A 102 -1.83 7.95 -7.72
C LYS A 102 -1.70 6.43 -7.55
N LEU A 103 -1.26 5.93 -6.40
CA LEU A 103 -1.18 4.48 -6.13
C LEU A 103 -2.56 3.80 -6.17
N ILE A 104 -3.60 4.43 -5.64
CA ILE A 104 -4.97 3.89 -5.70
C ILE A 104 -5.45 3.77 -7.15
N GLN A 105 -5.06 4.70 -8.02
CA GLN A 105 -5.42 4.68 -9.44
C GLN A 105 -4.74 3.55 -10.23
N ILE A 106 -3.72 2.88 -9.69
CA ILE A 106 -2.98 1.80 -10.37
C ILE A 106 -3.81 0.52 -10.48
N PHE A 107 -4.67 0.22 -9.50
CA PHE A 107 -5.38 -1.06 -9.41
C PHE A 107 -6.23 -1.38 -10.64
N ASN A 108 -6.80 -0.37 -11.30
CA ASN A 108 -7.68 -0.54 -12.47
C ASN A 108 -6.95 -0.42 -13.81
N LYS A 109 -5.62 -0.21 -13.82
CA LYS A 109 -4.82 0.06 -15.02
C LYS A 109 -4.08 -1.19 -15.52
N THR A 110 -3.69 -1.18 -16.79
CA THR A 110 -2.86 -2.25 -17.38
C THR A 110 -1.43 -2.21 -16.85
N ILE A 111 -0.72 -3.34 -16.85
CA ILE A 111 0.65 -3.45 -16.27
C ILE A 111 1.62 -2.39 -16.83
N SER A 112 1.52 -2.06 -18.13
CA SER A 112 2.36 -1.00 -18.73
C SER A 112 2.06 0.36 -18.09
N GLN A 113 0.77 0.72 -18.01
CA GLN A 113 0.33 1.97 -17.39
C GLN A 113 0.66 2.00 -15.88
N GLN A 114 0.58 0.86 -15.20
CA GLN A 114 0.98 0.75 -13.80
C GLN A 114 2.47 1.10 -13.62
N LYS A 115 3.36 0.58 -14.48
CA LYS A 115 4.79 0.90 -14.46
C LYS A 115 5.04 2.38 -14.71
N ASP A 116 4.36 2.98 -15.67
CA ASP A 116 4.52 4.40 -16.00
C ASP A 116 4.12 5.29 -14.82
N VAL A 117 2.97 5.01 -14.20
CA VAL A 117 2.51 5.75 -13.01
C VAL A 117 3.47 5.59 -11.83
N LEU A 118 4.03 4.39 -11.62
CA LEU A 118 5.01 4.15 -10.55
C LEU A 118 6.33 4.88 -10.79
N LYS A 119 6.76 4.99 -12.05
CA LYS A 119 7.92 5.81 -12.43
C LYS A 119 7.66 7.27 -12.11
N GLU A 120 6.51 7.81 -12.50
CA GLU A 120 6.13 9.18 -12.15
C GLU A 120 6.13 9.40 -10.63
N ILE A 121 5.57 8.48 -9.85
CA ILE A 121 5.57 8.57 -8.37
C ILE A 121 7.01 8.59 -7.84
N SER A 122 7.88 7.74 -8.39
CA SER A 122 9.29 7.64 -7.98
C SER A 122 10.08 8.94 -8.26
N GLU A 123 9.74 9.64 -9.33
CA GLU A 123 10.32 10.94 -9.72
C GLU A 123 9.80 12.08 -8.82
N LEU A 124 8.50 12.05 -8.52
CA LEU A 124 7.84 13.02 -7.63
C LEU A 124 8.41 12.96 -6.21
N THR A 125 8.75 11.76 -5.72
CA THR A 125 9.44 11.57 -4.44
C THR A 125 10.95 11.87 -4.59
N LYS A 126 11.35 13.14 -4.47
CA LYS A 126 12.77 13.53 -4.39
C LYS A 126 13.44 12.93 -3.14
N GLN A 127 14.68 12.44 -3.30
CA GLN A 127 15.61 11.78 -2.36
C GLN A 127 15.08 10.60 -1.52
N LYS A 128 15.78 9.43 -1.64
CA LYS A 128 15.85 8.24 -0.76
C LYS A 128 14.68 7.96 0.22
N GLY A 129 13.43 8.17 -0.20
CA GLY A 129 12.25 7.80 0.57
C GLY A 129 11.92 6.31 0.42
N ILE A 130 11.36 5.71 1.47
CA ILE A 130 10.82 4.34 1.46
C ILE A 130 9.86 4.16 0.27
N LEU A 131 9.05 5.18 -0.03
CA LEU A 131 8.08 5.16 -1.14
C LEU A 131 8.75 5.04 -2.51
N LYS A 132 9.87 5.74 -2.73
CA LYS A 132 10.64 5.65 -3.98
C LYS A 132 11.20 4.24 -4.16
N ASN A 133 11.87 3.73 -3.14
CA ASN A 133 12.51 2.42 -3.19
C ASN A 133 11.48 1.29 -3.36
N THR A 134 10.33 1.40 -2.71
CA THR A 134 9.23 0.44 -2.86
C THR A 134 8.60 0.49 -4.25
N CYS A 135 8.39 1.67 -4.84
CA CYS A 135 7.90 1.79 -6.22
C CYS A 135 8.89 1.17 -7.24
N LEU A 136 10.18 1.47 -7.11
CA LEU A 136 11.22 0.88 -7.97
C LEU A 136 11.32 -0.64 -7.80
N SER A 137 11.29 -1.12 -6.55
CA SER A 137 11.28 -2.56 -6.26
C SER A 137 10.05 -3.24 -6.86
N TYR A 138 8.87 -2.61 -6.79
CA TYR A 138 7.66 -3.18 -7.39
C TYR A 138 7.71 -3.19 -8.92
N ILE A 139 8.29 -2.17 -9.57
CA ILE A 139 8.55 -2.18 -11.02
C ILE A 139 9.46 -3.36 -11.39
N ASN A 140 10.56 -3.54 -10.66
CA ASN A 140 11.49 -4.67 -10.87
C ASN A 140 10.78 -6.01 -10.67
N LEU A 141 9.88 -6.13 -9.68
CA LEU A 141 9.10 -7.34 -9.46
C LEU A 141 8.20 -7.66 -10.66
N LEU A 142 7.49 -6.67 -11.20
CA LEU A 142 6.65 -6.84 -12.38
C LEU A 142 7.47 -7.23 -13.63
N GLU A 143 8.70 -6.73 -13.76
CA GLU A 143 9.63 -7.11 -14.83
C GLU A 143 10.09 -8.56 -14.68
N SER A 144 10.54 -8.96 -13.48
CA SER A 144 10.94 -10.33 -13.19
C SER A 144 9.78 -11.32 -13.39
N GLN A 145 8.57 -10.98 -12.92
CA GLN A 145 7.36 -11.80 -13.13
C GLN A 145 7.06 -11.95 -14.63
N SER A 146 7.09 -10.86 -15.41
CA SER A 146 6.85 -10.91 -16.86
C SER A 146 7.88 -11.77 -17.60
N ASN A 147 9.15 -11.70 -17.21
CA ASN A 147 10.21 -12.52 -17.79
C ASN A 147 10.03 -14.01 -17.46
N LEU A 148 9.66 -14.34 -16.22
CA LEU A 148 9.40 -15.71 -15.79
C LEU A 148 8.17 -16.29 -16.51
N GLU A 149 7.07 -15.53 -16.64
CA GLU A 149 5.90 -16.00 -17.40
C GLU A 149 6.25 -16.32 -18.86
N LYS A 150 7.10 -15.51 -19.50
CA LYS A 150 7.58 -15.78 -20.87
C LYS A 150 8.43 -17.05 -20.93
N GLN A 151 9.34 -17.24 -19.97
CA GLN A 151 10.17 -18.45 -19.87
C GLN A 151 9.33 -19.73 -19.71
N PHE A 152 8.23 -19.66 -18.95
CA PHE A 152 7.33 -20.80 -18.72
C PHE A 152 6.17 -20.89 -19.72
N SER A 153 6.23 -20.16 -20.84
CA SER A 153 5.18 -20.14 -21.88
C SER A 153 3.77 -19.87 -21.33
N GLN A 154 3.65 -18.96 -20.37
CA GLN A 154 2.39 -18.55 -19.72
C GLN A 154 1.63 -19.68 -18.98
N LYS A 155 2.26 -20.82 -18.73
CA LYS A 155 1.66 -21.91 -17.94
C LYS A 155 1.44 -21.52 -16.48
N ILE A 156 2.25 -20.59 -15.98
CA ILE A 156 2.21 -20.09 -14.62
C ILE A 156 1.84 -18.60 -14.68
N LYS A 157 0.78 -18.21 -13.98
CA LYS A 157 0.37 -16.80 -13.83
C LYS A 157 1.06 -16.23 -12.59
N LEU A 158 2.03 -15.33 -12.79
CA LEU A 158 2.85 -14.70 -11.76
C LEU A 158 2.61 -13.20 -11.67
N ILE A 159 2.15 -12.54 -12.73
CA ILE A 159 2.02 -11.08 -12.75
C ILE A 159 0.98 -10.60 -11.72
N GLY A 160 1.37 -9.61 -10.92
CA GLY A 160 0.51 -8.97 -9.92
C GLY A 160 0.44 -9.72 -8.59
N LEU A 161 1.10 -10.88 -8.47
CA LEU A 161 1.26 -11.56 -7.19
C LEU A 161 2.21 -10.78 -6.28
N SER A 162 1.98 -10.92 -4.98
CA SER A 162 2.96 -10.47 -3.99
C SER A 162 4.25 -11.25 -4.14
N LEU A 163 5.35 -10.68 -3.65
CA LEU A 163 6.67 -11.27 -3.73
C LEU A 163 6.74 -12.68 -3.09
N ILE A 164 6.07 -12.86 -1.95
CA ILE A 164 5.97 -14.17 -1.28
C ILE A 164 5.05 -15.12 -2.06
N ALA A 165 3.92 -14.62 -2.58
CA ALA A 165 3.02 -15.44 -3.40
C ALA A 165 3.68 -15.90 -4.71
N THR A 166 4.57 -15.07 -5.28
CA THR A 166 5.40 -15.44 -6.45
C THR A 166 6.35 -16.59 -6.11
N ILE A 167 6.95 -16.60 -4.92
CA ILE A 167 7.81 -17.70 -4.47
C ILE A 167 7.02 -18.97 -4.21
N ILE A 168 5.88 -18.85 -3.53
CA ILE A 168 4.98 -19.99 -3.26
C ILE A 168 4.58 -20.65 -4.58
N THR A 169 4.08 -19.89 -5.55
CA THR A 169 3.68 -20.42 -6.85
C THR A 169 4.86 -21.05 -7.60
N LEU A 170 6.02 -20.40 -7.67
CA LEU A 170 7.22 -21.01 -8.28
C LEU A 170 7.62 -22.33 -7.62
N CYS A 171 7.53 -22.41 -6.29
CA CYS A 171 7.83 -23.63 -5.54
C CYS A 171 6.77 -24.72 -5.75
N GLU A 172 5.49 -24.38 -5.90
CA GLU A 172 4.42 -25.34 -6.23
C GLU A 172 4.66 -26.02 -7.59
N PHE A 173 5.13 -25.26 -8.59
CA PHE A 173 5.57 -25.81 -9.88
C PHE A 173 6.99 -26.41 -9.83
N GLY A 174 7.65 -26.35 -8.68
CA GLY A 174 8.95 -26.95 -8.44
C GLY A 174 10.15 -26.18 -9.00
N HIS A 175 9.99 -24.92 -9.39
CA HIS A 175 11.06 -24.05 -9.88
C HIS A 175 11.80 -23.36 -8.72
N VAL A 176 12.44 -24.18 -7.87
CA VAL A 176 13.12 -23.71 -6.65
C VAL A 176 14.33 -22.81 -6.95
N GLN A 177 15.05 -23.06 -8.06
CA GLN A 177 16.20 -22.24 -8.45
C GLN A 177 15.79 -20.81 -8.79
N GLU A 178 14.72 -20.62 -9.57
CA GLU A 178 14.19 -19.29 -9.87
C GLU A 178 13.66 -18.60 -8.61
N ALA A 179 13.02 -19.34 -7.71
CA ALA A 179 12.60 -18.81 -6.41
C ALA A 179 13.80 -18.32 -5.56
N THR A 180 14.94 -19.02 -5.59
CA THR A 180 16.17 -18.56 -4.90
C THR A 180 16.80 -17.32 -5.54
N LYS A 181 16.68 -17.14 -6.85
CA LYS A 181 17.11 -15.91 -7.53
C LYS A 181 16.30 -14.71 -7.06
N ILE A 182 14.95 -14.82 -7.08
CA ILE A 182 14.06 -13.77 -6.56
C ILE A 182 14.39 -13.46 -5.09
N LYS A 183 14.66 -14.47 -4.28
CA LYS A 183 15.06 -14.26 -2.88
C LYS A 183 16.32 -13.38 -2.76
N ASN A 184 17.32 -13.61 -3.59
CA ASN A 184 18.57 -12.85 -3.59
C ASN A 184 18.36 -11.43 -4.14
N ASP A 185 17.60 -11.29 -5.24
CA ASP A 185 17.32 -10.00 -5.89
C ASP A 185 16.57 -9.03 -4.97
N PHE A 186 15.69 -9.56 -4.11
CA PHE A 186 14.84 -8.76 -3.22
C PHE A 186 15.23 -8.86 -1.73
N PHE A 187 16.37 -9.47 -1.42
CA PHE A 187 16.90 -9.59 -0.04
C PHE A 187 15.88 -10.15 0.97
N ILE A 188 15.17 -11.20 0.59
CA ILE A 188 14.16 -11.82 1.48
C ILE A 188 14.86 -12.52 2.64
N PRO A 189 14.40 -12.34 3.89
CA PRO A 189 14.92 -13.08 5.02
C PRO A 189 14.84 -14.59 4.81
N ASP A 190 15.94 -15.29 5.09
CA ASP A 190 16.06 -16.75 4.97
C ASP A 190 14.87 -17.45 5.65
N SER A 191 14.52 -17.06 6.87
CA SER A 191 13.40 -17.63 7.64
C SER A 191 12.06 -17.60 6.88
N ARG A 192 11.72 -16.47 6.25
CA ARG A 192 10.47 -16.32 5.48
C ARG A 192 10.51 -17.16 4.21
N PHE A 193 11.64 -17.13 3.49
CA PHE A 193 11.82 -17.90 2.27
C PHE A 193 11.64 -19.40 2.53
N TYR A 194 12.40 -19.97 3.47
CA TYR A 194 12.35 -21.41 3.77
C TYR A 194 10.97 -21.84 4.26
N TRP A 195 10.30 -21.04 5.10
CA TRP A 195 8.94 -21.34 5.51
C TRP A 195 7.97 -21.39 4.32
N SER A 196 8.01 -20.39 3.43
CA SER A 196 7.14 -20.35 2.24
C SER A 196 7.46 -21.46 1.21
N ALA A 197 8.73 -21.77 1.00
CA ALA A 197 9.17 -22.78 0.04
C ALA A 197 8.85 -24.20 0.52
N VAL A 198 9.08 -24.50 1.80
CA VAL A 198 8.80 -25.83 2.36
C VAL A 198 7.29 -26.08 2.43
N THR A 199 6.51 -25.09 2.84
CA THR A 199 5.04 -25.24 2.91
C THR A 199 4.41 -25.45 1.53
N SER A 200 4.89 -24.75 0.49
CA SER A 200 4.43 -24.93 -0.89
C SER A 200 4.86 -26.26 -1.51
N LEU A 201 6.13 -26.65 -1.32
CA LEU A 201 6.63 -27.94 -1.81
C LEU A 201 5.95 -29.12 -1.13
N ALA A 202 5.67 -29.03 0.18
CA ALA A 202 4.97 -30.07 0.93
C ALA A 202 3.52 -30.22 0.45
N LYS A 203 2.80 -29.11 0.21
CA LYS A 203 1.46 -29.13 -0.39
C LYS A 203 1.45 -29.79 -1.77
N SER A 204 2.51 -29.60 -2.55
CA SER A 204 2.64 -30.13 -3.91
C SER A 204 3.21 -31.56 -3.94
N GLY A 205 3.57 -32.13 -2.79
CA GLY A 205 4.16 -33.47 -2.69
C GLY A 205 5.57 -33.62 -3.27
N LEU A 206 6.29 -32.51 -3.50
CA LEU A 206 7.62 -32.48 -4.11
C LEU A 206 8.73 -32.67 -3.06
N TRP A 207 8.73 -33.81 -2.39
CA TRP A 207 9.62 -34.11 -1.25
C TRP A 207 11.12 -34.11 -1.60
N SER A 208 11.50 -34.60 -2.78
CA SER A 208 12.91 -34.63 -3.23
C SER A 208 13.56 -33.24 -3.27
N LYS A 209 12.77 -32.21 -3.58
CA LYS A 209 13.25 -30.83 -3.60
C LYS A 209 13.40 -30.26 -2.20
N ILE A 210 12.59 -30.70 -1.25
CA ILE A 210 12.71 -30.32 0.16
C ILE A 210 14.03 -30.87 0.73
N ASP A 211 14.36 -32.12 0.42
CA ASP A 211 15.62 -32.74 0.87
C ASP A 211 16.83 -31.95 0.33
N SER A 212 16.83 -31.59 -0.96
CA SER A 212 17.90 -30.78 -1.55
C SER A 212 18.05 -29.37 -0.92
N LEU A 213 16.93 -28.76 -0.50
CA LEU A 213 16.93 -27.48 0.22
C LEU A 213 17.48 -27.62 1.64
N TYR A 214 17.22 -28.76 2.28
CA TYR A 214 17.73 -29.06 3.62
C TYR A 214 19.25 -29.29 3.62
N GLU A 215 19.76 -30.00 2.61
CA GLU A 215 21.20 -30.24 2.46
C GLU A 215 22.00 -28.95 2.24
N THR A 216 21.45 -27.99 1.51
CA THR A 216 22.14 -26.73 1.18
C THR A 216 22.23 -25.75 2.34
N LYS A 217 21.24 -25.69 3.24
CA LYS A 217 21.32 -24.83 4.44
C LYS A 217 20.60 -25.43 5.66
N LYS A 218 21.24 -26.38 6.33
CA LYS A 218 20.75 -27.00 7.58
C LYS A 218 20.36 -25.99 8.68
N ASN A 219 21.08 -24.87 8.79
CA ASN A 219 20.90 -23.88 9.86
C ASN A 219 19.81 -22.83 9.60
N ALA A 220 19.23 -22.79 8.39
CA ALA A 220 18.24 -21.77 8.01
C ALA A 220 16.78 -22.21 8.24
N PHE A 221 16.57 -23.49 8.59
CA PHE A 221 15.25 -24.02 8.94
C PHE A 221 14.91 -23.62 10.38
N SER A 222 13.94 -22.73 10.54
CA SER A 222 13.39 -22.44 11.86
C SER A 222 12.66 -23.67 12.42
N LEU A 223 12.64 -23.84 13.74
CA LEU A 223 11.89 -24.89 14.45
C LEU A 223 10.42 -24.97 14.01
N THR A 224 9.85 -23.82 13.62
CA THR A 224 8.49 -23.69 13.09
C THR A 224 8.29 -24.43 11.76
N VAL A 225 9.30 -24.42 10.88
CA VAL A 225 9.29 -25.12 9.58
C VAL A 225 9.35 -26.64 9.78
N ILE A 226 10.10 -27.08 10.79
CA ILE A 226 10.19 -28.49 11.17
C ILE A 226 8.84 -28.97 11.73
N HIS A 227 8.19 -28.16 12.57
CA HIS A 227 6.89 -28.49 13.14
C HIS A 227 5.79 -28.58 12.07
N THR A 228 5.77 -27.68 11.07
CA THR A 228 4.80 -27.74 9.97
C THR A 228 4.99 -28.97 9.07
N LEU A 229 6.24 -29.38 8.81
CA LEU A 229 6.53 -30.62 8.09
C LEU A 229 6.00 -31.87 8.82
N ILE A 230 6.16 -31.93 10.14
CA ILE A 230 5.66 -33.03 10.97
C ILE A 230 4.12 -33.10 10.93
N TYR A 231 3.44 -31.96 10.89
CA TYR A 231 1.98 -31.88 10.87
C TYR A 231 1.37 -32.24 9.50
N ILE A 232 2.03 -31.87 8.39
CA ILE A 232 1.50 -32.05 7.03
C ILE A 232 1.64 -33.51 6.54
N SER A 233 2.67 -34.23 6.98
CA SER A 233 2.78 -35.67 6.69
C SER A 233 3.48 -36.42 7.84
N PRO A 234 2.75 -37.18 8.67
CA PRO A 234 3.36 -38.03 9.69
C PRO A 234 4.21 -39.16 9.08
N THR A 235 4.00 -39.51 7.80
CA THR A 235 4.69 -40.58 7.08
C THR A 235 6.12 -40.25 6.64
N VAL A 236 6.45 -38.97 6.38
CA VAL A 236 7.81 -38.56 5.95
C VAL A 236 8.80 -38.50 7.12
N THR A 237 8.31 -38.61 8.37
CA THR A 237 9.16 -38.74 9.55
C THR A 237 10.05 -39.99 9.52
N SER A 238 9.81 -40.98 8.64
CA SER A 238 10.69 -42.15 8.48
C SER A 238 11.82 -41.97 7.46
N THR A 239 11.69 -41.09 6.48
CA THR A 239 12.68 -40.92 5.39
C THR A 239 13.57 -39.70 5.59
N LEU A 240 13.06 -38.62 6.18
CA LEU A 240 13.88 -37.52 6.70
C LEU A 240 14.64 -38.04 7.92
N ASN A 241 15.89 -38.43 7.70
CA ASN A 241 16.85 -39.02 8.64
C ASN A 241 16.52 -38.67 10.11
N LYS A 242 15.78 -39.56 10.80
CA LYS A 242 15.27 -39.39 12.17
C LYS A 242 16.34 -38.97 13.17
N LYS A 243 17.62 -39.13 12.86
CA LYS A 243 18.72 -38.67 13.73
C LYS A 243 18.93 -37.16 13.71
N HIS A 244 18.88 -36.50 12.55
CA HIS A 244 19.29 -35.09 12.45
C HIS A 244 18.22 -34.10 12.92
N LEU A 245 16.95 -34.33 12.58
CA LEU A 245 15.85 -33.50 13.09
C LEU A 245 15.63 -33.70 14.60
N TYR A 246 15.85 -34.92 15.11
CA TYR A 246 15.64 -35.26 16.52
C TYR A 246 16.83 -34.82 17.40
N GLU A 247 18.07 -34.80 16.90
CA GLU A 247 19.23 -34.24 17.63
C GLU A 247 19.20 -32.71 17.64
N SER A 248 18.85 -32.07 16.51
CA SER A 248 18.65 -30.62 16.47
C SER A 248 17.44 -30.18 17.30
N SER A 249 16.35 -30.96 17.30
CA SER A 249 15.22 -30.69 18.21
C SER A 249 15.61 -30.97 19.65
N LYS A 250 16.36 -32.02 20.01
CA LYS A 250 16.73 -32.31 21.41
C LYS A 250 17.64 -31.25 22.03
N ASN A 251 18.58 -30.70 21.26
CA ASN A 251 19.43 -29.59 21.69
C ASN A 251 18.69 -28.24 21.76
N LEU A 252 17.66 -28.02 20.94
CA LEU A 252 16.83 -26.80 20.98
C LEU A 252 15.72 -26.90 22.04
N TYR A 253 15.12 -28.08 22.23
CA TYR A 253 14.12 -28.37 23.27
C TYR A 253 14.75 -28.39 24.68
N SER A 254 16.02 -28.77 24.84
CA SER A 254 16.72 -28.61 26.12
C SER A 254 16.89 -27.14 26.50
N ASN A 255 17.22 -26.30 25.50
CA ASN A 255 17.35 -24.85 25.69
C ASN A 255 16.00 -24.17 25.92
N TYR A 256 14.93 -24.61 25.25
CA TYR A 256 13.58 -24.08 25.48
C TYR A 256 12.93 -24.57 26.78
N ARG A 257 13.23 -25.79 27.27
CA ARG A 257 12.76 -26.22 28.59
C ARG A 257 13.38 -25.39 29.73
N LEU A 258 14.58 -24.86 29.52
CA LEU A 258 15.22 -23.88 30.41
C LEU A 258 14.54 -22.50 30.29
N ILE A 259 14.24 -22.03 29.08
CA ILE A 259 13.63 -20.71 28.86
C ILE A 259 12.15 -20.67 29.29
N VAL A 260 11.37 -21.74 29.05
CA VAL A 260 9.97 -21.83 29.50
C VAL A 260 9.87 -22.04 31.01
N LYS A 261 10.89 -22.64 31.66
CA LYS A 261 10.98 -22.64 33.14
C LYS A 261 11.31 -21.26 33.72
N PHE A 262 11.97 -20.39 32.96
CA PHE A 262 12.32 -19.04 33.40
C PHE A 262 11.23 -18.00 33.15
N LEU A 263 10.27 -18.28 32.27
CA LEU A 263 9.13 -17.39 31.98
C LEU A 263 7.85 -17.75 32.76
N PHE A 264 7.91 -18.78 33.61
CA PHE A 264 6.79 -19.25 34.45
C PHE A 264 7.22 -19.53 35.91
N ILE A 265 8.15 -18.72 36.43
CA ILE A 265 8.36 -18.47 37.87
C ILE A 265 8.31 -16.95 38.04
#